data_AF-A0A0T6A4B4-F1
#
_entry.id   AF-A0A0T6A4B4-F1
#
_cell.length_a   1.000
_cell.length_b   1.000
_cell.length_c   1.000
_cell.angle_alpha   90.00
_cell.angle_beta   90.00
_cell.angle_gamma   90.00
#
_symmetry.space_group_name_H-M   'P 1'
#
loop_
_entity.id
_entity.type
_entity.pdbx_description
1 polymer ?
#
loop_
_entity_poly.entity_id
_entity_poly.type
_entity_poly.pdbx_seq_one_letter_code
_entity_poly.pdbx_strand_id
1 'polypeptide(L)'
;MRVFRIIVALLPQILFFLDVGARLDLLGGWNRTDSALGVLILLFLVTPVATAILLVVEIVRYGIHVKRGIEPRSFLMPGFAILLFLEALAIDVFILSQLRMH
;
A
#
# COMPACT_ATOMS: atom_id res chain seq x y z
N MET A 1 9.27 3.19 14.17
CA MET A 1 9.51 3.17 12.70
C MET A 1 9.44 1.77 12.10
N ARG A 2 10.14 0.76 12.63
CA ARG A 2 10.10 -0.61 12.05
C ARG A 2 8.69 -1.20 12.00
N VAL A 3 7.95 -1.12 13.11
CA VAL A 3 6.54 -1.58 13.18
C VAL A 3 5.66 -0.86 12.16
N PHE A 4 5.75 0.47 12.09
CA PHE A 4 5.03 1.27 11.09
C PHE A 4 5.35 0.83 9.66
N ARG A 5 6.63 0.60 9.32
CA ARG A 5 7.03 0.10 7.99
C ARG A 5 6.44 -1.26 7.68
N ILE A 6 6.41 -2.18 8.64
CA ILE A 6 5.80 -3.51 8.47
C ILE A 6 4.31 -3.36 8.20
N ILE A 7 3.60 -2.55 9.00
CA ILE A 7 2.16 -2.31 8.81
C ILE A 7 1.90 -1.75 7.41
N VAL A 8 2.62 -0.70 7.01
CA VAL A 8 2.43 -0.07 5.70
C VAL A 8 2.80 -1.00 4.55
N ALA A 9 3.82 -1.85 4.71
CA ALA A 9 4.20 -2.84 3.71
C ALA A 9 3.15 -3.95 3.54
N LEU A 10 2.39 -4.26 4.58
CA LEU A 10 1.32 -5.26 4.51
C LEU A 10 0.04 -4.73 3.87
N LEU A 11 -0.21 -3.41 3.88
CA LEU A 11 -1.45 -2.84 3.37
C LEU A 11 -1.71 -3.16 1.88
N PRO A 12 -0.77 -2.93 0.94
CA PRO A 12 -0.97 -3.29 -0.46
C PRO A 12 -1.21 -4.79 -0.65
N GLN A 13 -0.52 -5.62 0.14
CA GLN A 13 -0.65 -7.08 0.07
C GLN A 13 -2.03 -7.53 0.54
N ILE A 14 -2.54 -6.97 1.65
CA ILE A 14 -3.89 -7.25 2.15
C ILE A 14 -4.94 -6.82 1.12
N LEU A 15 -4.80 -5.62 0.55
CA LEU A 15 -5.71 -5.11 -0.47
C LEU A 15 -5.71 -6.02 -1.71
N PHE A 16 -4.54 -6.42 -2.19
CA PHE A 16 -4.38 -7.34 -3.31
C PHE A 16 -5.01 -8.71 -3.03
N PHE A 17 -4.72 -9.33 -1.88
CA PHE A 17 -5.30 -10.62 -1.53
C PHE A 17 -6.82 -10.55 -1.36
N LEU A 18 -7.35 -9.43 -0.89
CA LEU A 18 -8.79 -9.24 -0.75
C LEU A 18 -9.46 -9.12 -2.12
N ASP A 19 -8.90 -8.35 -3.06
CA ASP A 19 -9.41 -8.26 -4.44
C ASP A 19 -9.33 -9.62 -5.16
N VAL A 20 -8.16 -10.28 -5.14
CA VAL A 20 -7.98 -11.58 -5.79
C VAL A 20 -8.86 -12.65 -5.14
N GLY A 21 -8.92 -12.68 -3.81
CA GLY A 21 -9.76 -13.61 -3.07
C GLY A 21 -11.24 -13.43 -3.39
N ALA A 22 -11.71 -12.18 -3.53
CA ALA A 22 -13.09 -11.88 -3.90
C ALA A 22 -13.42 -12.38 -5.32
N ARG A 23 -12.47 -12.27 -6.27
CA ARG A 23 -12.64 -12.75 -7.65
C ARG A 23 -12.66 -14.26 -7.77
N LEU A 24 -11.82 -14.94 -6.99
CA LEU A 24 -11.71 -16.40 -7.01
C LEU A 24 -12.71 -17.10 -6.06
N ASP A 25 -13.66 -16.35 -5.49
CA ASP A 25 -14.64 -16.81 -4.49
C ASP A 25 -14.00 -17.51 -3.26
N LEU A 26 -12.76 -17.13 -2.94
CA LEU A 26 -11.97 -17.71 -1.83
C LEU A 26 -12.33 -17.13 -0.46
N LEU A 27 -13.19 -16.11 -0.42
CA LEU A 27 -13.60 -15.42 0.81
C LEU A 27 -14.85 -16.03 1.47
N GLY A 28 -15.29 -17.21 1.02
CA GLY A 28 -16.42 -17.92 1.63
C GLY A 28 -17.73 -17.15 1.60
N GLY A 29 -17.97 -16.36 0.54
CA GLY A 29 -19.13 -15.49 0.40
C GLY A 29 -19.05 -14.15 1.15
N TRP A 30 -17.98 -13.87 1.89
CA TRP A 30 -17.81 -12.59 2.59
C TRP A 30 -17.80 -11.39 1.64
N ASN A 31 -17.24 -11.55 0.43
CA ASN A 31 -17.26 -10.60 -0.69
C ASN A 31 -18.67 -10.13 -1.09
N ARG A 32 -19.73 -10.82 -0.69
CA ARG A 32 -21.14 -10.46 -0.96
C ARG A 32 -21.79 -9.65 0.17
N THR A 33 -21.04 -9.29 1.21
CA THR A 33 -21.55 -8.54 2.37
C THR A 33 -21.17 -7.07 2.29
N ASP A 34 -22.01 -6.21 2.87
CA ASP A 34 -21.73 -4.77 2.99
C ASP A 34 -20.42 -4.49 3.77
N SER A 35 -20.09 -5.37 4.72
CA SER A 35 -18.86 -5.28 5.50
C SER A 35 -17.60 -5.45 4.65
N ALA A 36 -17.63 -6.34 3.64
CA ALA A 36 -16.49 -6.55 2.76
C ALA A 36 -16.30 -5.36 1.82
N LEU A 37 -17.39 -4.79 1.31
CA LEU A 37 -17.33 -3.56 0.51
C LEU A 37 -16.75 -2.40 1.32
N GLY A 38 -17.21 -2.22 2.57
CA GLY A 38 -16.68 -1.19 3.47
C GLY A 38 -15.18 -1.34 3.73
N VAL A 39 -14.71 -2.57 3.96
CA VAL A 39 -13.28 -2.86 4.17
C VAL A 39 -12.47 -2.61 2.89
N LEU A 40 -12.98 -3.01 1.72
CA LEU A 40 -12.32 -2.76 0.44
C LEU A 40 -12.16 -1.26 0.18
N ILE A 41 -13.23 -0.46 0.37
CA ILE A 41 -13.19 1.00 0.21
C ILE A 41 -12.20 1.63 1.20
N LEU A 42 -12.22 1.18 2.46
CA LEU A 42 -11.29 1.66 3.47
C LEU A 42 -9.84 1.39 3.07
N LEU A 43 -9.52 0.17 2.65
CA LEU A 43 -8.17 -0.22 2.23
C LEU A 43 -7.75 0.51 0.96
N PHE A 44 -8.64 0.66 -0.02
CA PHE A 44 -8.42 1.44 -1.24
C PHE A 44 -8.02 2.89 -0.94
N LEU A 45 -8.59 3.50 0.11
CA LEU A 45 -8.21 4.87 0.52
C LEU A 45 -6.97 4.92 1.41
N VAL A 46 -6.89 4.05 2.42
CA VAL A 46 -5.85 4.10 3.44
C VAL A 46 -4.50 3.63 2.90
N THR A 47 -4.48 2.64 2.01
CA THR A 47 -3.25 2.06 1.46
C THR A 47 -2.39 3.07 0.70
N PRO A 48 -2.90 3.83 -0.31
CA PRO A 48 -2.11 4.84 -1.01
C PRO A 48 -1.70 5.99 -0.08
N VAL A 49 -2.55 6.40 0.86
CA VAL A 49 -2.23 7.46 1.82
C VAL A 49 -1.09 7.04 2.75
N ALA A 50 -1.16 5.83 3.31
CA ALA A 50 -0.16 5.34 4.25
C ALA A 50 1.21 5.10 3.57
N THR A 51 1.20 4.56 2.34
CA THR A 51 2.43 4.37 1.54
C THR A 51 3.02 5.71 1.10
N ALA A 52 2.20 6.72 0.75
CA ALA A 52 2.67 8.08 0.49
C ALA A 52 3.32 8.73 1.71
N ILE A 53 2.70 8.61 2.90
CA ILE A 53 3.28 9.11 4.16
C ILE A 53 4.65 8.45 4.41
N LEU A 54 4.74 7.13 4.25
CA LEU A 54 6.00 6.42 4.40
C LEU A 54 7.05 6.94 3.41
N LEU A 55 6.69 7.12 2.14
CA LEU A 55 7.58 7.66 1.11
C LEU A 55 8.13 9.03 1.48
N VAL A 56 7.25 9.96 1.89
CA VAL A 56 7.68 11.31 2.33
C VAL A 56 8.64 11.21 3.51
N VAL A 57 8.33 10.39 4.51
CA VAL A 57 9.18 10.22 5.69
C VAL A 57 10.55 9.64 5.32
N GLU A 58 10.62 8.63 4.43
CA GLU A 58 11.89 8.05 3.99
C GLU A 58 12.71 9.04 3.16
N ILE A 59 12.10 9.83 2.27
CA ILE A 59 12.79 10.87 1.50
C ILE A 59 13.37 11.94 2.42
N VAL A 60 12.57 12.45 3.37
CA VAL A 60 13.02 13.47 4.34
C VAL A 60 14.17 12.94 5.18
N ARG A 61 14.06 11.70 5.69
CA ARG A 61 15.13 11.07 6.48
C ARG A 61 16.39 10.90 5.66
N TYR A 62 16.28 10.40 4.43
CA TYR A 62 17.43 10.24 3.53
C TYR A 62 18.13 11.57 3.32
N GLY A 63 17.39 12.64 3.00
CA GLY A 63 17.95 13.99 2.85
C GLY A 63 18.66 14.53 4.10
N ILE A 64 18.11 14.28 5.30
CA ILE A 64 18.76 14.67 6.56
C ILE A 64 20.07 13.89 6.79
N HIS A 65 20.11 12.59 6.50
CA HIS A 65 21.32 11.78 6.69
C HIS A 65 22.43 12.20 5.74
N VAL A 66 22.09 12.44 4.46
CA VAL A 66 23.01 12.97 3.46
C VAL A 66 23.59 14.32 3.90
N LYS A 67 22.73 15.25 4.36
CA LYS A 67 23.18 16.56 4.86
C LYS A 67 24.10 16.49 6.08
N ARG A 68 23.93 15.46 6.92
CA ARG A 68 24.72 15.27 8.15
C ARG A 68 25.99 14.44 7.94
N GLY A 69 26.27 14.01 6.70
CA GLY A 69 27.41 13.13 6.41
C GLY A 69 27.31 11.76 7.11
N ILE A 70 26.12 11.39 7.60
CA ILE A 70 25.87 10.09 8.20
C ILE A 70 25.67 9.15 7.02
N GLU A 71 26.52 8.13 6.90
CA GLU A 71 26.41 7.12 5.85
C GLU A 71 24.95 6.63 5.77
N PRO A 72 24.23 6.94 4.68
CA PRO A 72 22.84 6.57 4.57
C PRO A 72 22.80 5.04 4.54
N ARG A 73 22.17 4.46 5.56
CA ARG A 73 22.20 3.01 5.84
C ARG A 73 21.72 2.12 4.69
N SER A 74 21.12 2.69 3.64
CA SER A 74 21.09 2.18 2.25
C SER A 74 20.08 2.99 1.43
N PHE A 75 20.36 3.22 0.13
CA PHE A 75 19.39 3.73 -0.86
C PHE A 75 18.14 2.85 -1.00
N LEU A 76 18.19 1.61 -0.47
CA LEU A 76 17.07 0.68 -0.43
C LEU A 76 15.86 1.18 0.36
N MET A 77 16.03 2.08 1.35
CA MET A 77 14.90 2.57 2.16
C MET A 77 13.89 3.43 1.38
N PRO A 78 14.29 4.52 0.69
CA PRO A 78 13.36 5.28 -0.15
C PRO A 78 12.88 4.44 -1.35
N GLY A 79 13.75 3.61 -1.94
CA GLY A 79 13.37 2.72 -3.04
C GLY A 79 12.23 1.78 -2.67
N PHE A 80 12.27 1.16 -1.48
CA PHE A 80 11.20 0.30 -1.00
C PHE A 80 9.88 1.06 -0.82
N ALA A 81 9.91 2.28 -0.27
CA ALA A 81 8.70 3.09 -0.11
C ALA A 81 8.11 3.53 -1.46
N ILE A 82 8.94 3.80 -2.46
CA ILE A 82 8.49 4.08 -3.83
C ILE A 82 7.76 2.85 -4.40
N LEU A 83 8.36 1.66 -4.27
CA LEU A 83 7.75 0.43 -4.77
C LEU A 83 6.38 0.17 -4.13
N LEU A 84 6.26 0.29 -2.80
CA LEU A 84 4.98 0.12 -2.10
C LEU A 84 3.92 1.13 -2.56
N PHE A 85 4.32 2.38 -2.78
CA PHE A 85 3.39 3.42 -3.23
C PHE A 85 2.93 3.18 -4.67
N LEU A 86 3.84 2.82 -5.57
CA LEU A 86 3.50 2.47 -6.95
C LEU A 86 2.63 1.22 -7.02
N GLU A 87 2.92 0.20 -6.20
CA GLU A 87 2.11 -1.01 -6.06
C GLU A 87 0.69 -0.67 -5.60
N ALA A 88 0.54 0.14 -4.54
CA ALA A 88 -0.76 0.60 -4.06
C ALA A 88 -1.57 1.29 -5.17
N LEU A 89 -0.95 2.25 -5.87
CA LEU A 89 -1.59 2.95 -6.98
C LEU A 89 -1.96 2.02 -8.14
N ALA A 90 -1.12 1.03 -8.45
CA ALA A 90 -1.39 0.07 -9.51
C ALA A 90 -2.60 -0.80 -9.17
N ILE A 91 -2.71 -1.26 -7.91
CA ILE A 91 -3.86 -2.03 -7.43
C ILE A 91 -5.12 -1.16 -7.49
N ASP A 92 -5.07 0.09 -7.03
CA ASP A 92 -6.22 1.00 -7.05
C ASP A 92 -6.70 1.27 -8.49
N VAL A 93 -5.77 1.58 -9.41
CA VAL A 93 -6.09 1.77 -10.83
C VAL A 93 -6.69 0.50 -11.43
N PHE A 94 -6.16 -0.67 -11.07
CA PHE A 94 -6.73 -1.94 -11.51
C PHE A 94 -8.16 -2.13 -11.01
N ILE A 95 -8.44 -1.92 -9.72
CA ILE A 95 -9.79 -2.00 -9.14
C ILE A 95 -10.74 -1.02 -9.85
N LEU A 96 -10.33 0.23 -10.05
CA LEU A 96 -11.14 1.24 -10.75
C LEU A 96 -11.40 0.88 -12.22
N SER A 97 -10.41 0.30 -12.91
CA SER A 97 -10.58 -0.11 -14.31
C SER A 97 -11.66 -1.18 -14.47
N GLN A 98 -11.82 -2.02 -13.45
CA GLN A 98 -12.78 -3.13 -13.43
C GLN A 98 -14.18 -2.62 -13.10
N LEU A 99 -14.30 -1.65 -12.18
CA LEU A 99 -15.56 -0.95 -11.93
C LEU A 99 -16.10 -0.23 -13.17
N ARG A 100 -15.23 0.23 -14.08
CA ARG A 100 -15.65 0.91 -15.32
C ARG A 100 -16.06 -0.06 -16.44
N MET A 101 -15.63 -1.32 -16.36
CA MET A 101 -15.96 -2.37 -17.34
C MET A 101 -17.28 -3.10 -17.02
N HIS A 102 -17.90 -2.81 -15.88
CA HIS A 102 -19.24 -3.23 -15.50
C HIS A 102 -20.22 -2.04 -15.54
#